data_AF-A0A1H6AJY3-F1
#
_entry.id   AF-A0A1H6AJY3-F1
#
_cell.length_a   1.000
_cell.length_b   1.000
_cell.length_c   1.000
_cell.angle_alpha   90.00
_cell.angle_beta   90.00
_cell.angle_gamma   90.00
#
_symmetry.space_group_name_H-M   'P 1'
#
loop_
_entity.id
_entity.type
_entity.pdbx_description
1 polymer ?
#
loop_
_entity_poly.entity_id
_entity_poly.type
_entity_poly.pdbx_seq_one_letter_code
_entity_poly.pdbx_strand_id
1 'polypeptide(L)'
;MIQRVIHGERLRVRRYFLIVASVAAAMASGCGRTISIAVATSPVVVSTPSTPRVISVVQNFGDSITCGYVSSPADGTGYIYSNEGYAGLFDTFLAVPATNLCRSEDQAADMSRVWVYPNAVPAAGASQLYTVMIGTNDANSCGGASGCMQNWAQALEASLAWLGLPPGDKALASSATTTGKWTADLGFGMATSDAAASITFKVNQAVAGRRLYVAYRVFDAGQVTPGNAALTIDGVATDTLHTQVATGHAISTLRGTTDTIFLETAPLGAAGVHTVTLTTSAAGGFFSVLWAGASTQNYASVSGAPRVMLAQITQTPVDALNPTVIAYNAMLAQIATSFTGEGLYLTTVPTYGALDLYTDMADGLHPNAQGHAKLAKVFESSL
;
A
#
# COMPACT_ATOMS: atom_id res chain seq x y z
N MET A 1 -20.06 -18.21 -47.30
CA MET A 1 -19.13 -17.08 -47.10
C MET A 1 -19.59 -16.34 -45.83
N ILE A 2 -19.15 -16.80 -44.66
CA ILE A 2 -19.52 -16.22 -43.35
C ILE A 2 -18.22 -16.02 -42.59
N GLN A 3 -17.76 -14.77 -42.51
CA GLN A 3 -16.61 -14.38 -41.69
C GLN A 3 -17.11 -14.09 -40.28
N ARG A 4 -16.78 -14.97 -39.32
CA ARG A 4 -16.88 -14.67 -37.89
C ARG A 4 -15.65 -13.89 -37.47
N VAL A 5 -15.87 -12.67 -36.98
CA VAL A 5 -14.88 -11.86 -36.28
C VAL A 5 -14.76 -12.39 -34.85
N ILE A 6 -13.58 -12.88 -34.48
CA ILE A 6 -13.24 -13.22 -33.10
C ILE A 6 -12.48 -12.03 -32.51
N HIS A 7 -13.08 -11.31 -31.56
CA HIS A 7 -12.39 -10.34 -30.72
C HIS A 7 -11.54 -11.10 -29.70
N GLY A 8 -10.24 -10.86 -29.71
CA GLY A 8 -9.30 -11.41 -28.73
C GLY A 8 -9.27 -10.57 -27.46
N GLU A 9 -9.88 -11.08 -26.40
CA GLU A 9 -9.62 -10.60 -25.03
C GLU A 9 -8.23 -11.07 -24.58
N ARG A 10 -7.31 -10.12 -24.40
CA ARG A 10 -6.01 -10.39 -23.76
C ARG A 10 -6.22 -10.40 -22.24
N LEU A 11 -6.39 -11.59 -21.66
CA LEU A 11 -6.20 -11.81 -20.22
C LEU A 11 -4.75 -11.44 -19.85
N ARG A 12 -4.57 -10.31 -19.14
CA ARG A 12 -3.29 -9.91 -18.55
C ARG A 12 -3.02 -10.76 -17.29
N VAL A 13 -2.45 -11.94 -17.47
CA VAL A 13 -1.80 -12.67 -16.37
C VAL A 13 -0.47 -11.97 -16.08
N ARG A 14 -0.43 -11.15 -15.02
CA ARG A 14 0.81 -10.49 -14.56
C ARG A 14 1.88 -11.55 -14.26
N ARG A 15 3.09 -11.29 -14.74
CA ARG A 15 4.30 -12.15 -14.70
C ARG A 15 4.84 -12.35 -13.26
N TYR A 16 4.09 -13.02 -12.39
CA TYR A 16 4.58 -13.38 -11.05
C TYR A 16 4.96 -14.87 -10.92
N PHE A 17 4.71 -15.69 -11.95
CA PHE A 17 4.95 -17.14 -11.89
C PHE A 17 6.29 -17.64 -12.45
N LEU A 18 7.19 -16.78 -12.96
CA LEU A 18 8.34 -17.22 -13.78
C LEU A 18 9.72 -17.18 -13.10
N ILE A 19 9.80 -17.10 -11.76
CA ILE A 19 11.11 -17.09 -11.05
C ILE A 19 11.45 -18.46 -10.43
N VAL A 20 10.48 -19.33 -10.17
CA VAL A 20 10.77 -20.65 -9.53
C VAL A 20 11.19 -21.72 -10.55
N ALA A 21 10.82 -21.59 -11.83
CA ALA A 21 11.11 -22.62 -12.85
C ALA A 21 12.53 -22.58 -13.44
N SER A 22 13.24 -21.45 -13.35
CA SER A 22 14.54 -21.25 -14.03
C SER A 22 15.76 -21.80 -13.27
N VAL A 23 15.64 -22.07 -11.97
CA VAL A 23 16.75 -22.68 -11.18
C VAL A 23 16.78 -24.20 -11.33
N ALA A 24 15.64 -24.86 -11.57
CA ALA A 24 15.59 -26.31 -11.76
C ALA A 24 16.05 -26.77 -13.16
N ALA A 25 15.92 -25.91 -14.19
CA ALA A 25 16.27 -26.26 -15.57
C ALA A 25 17.79 -26.21 -15.87
N ALA A 26 18.59 -25.55 -15.03
CA ALA A 26 20.04 -25.45 -15.22
C ALA A 26 20.83 -26.66 -14.68
N MET A 27 20.19 -27.58 -13.94
CA MET A 27 20.86 -28.75 -13.35
C MET A 27 20.77 -30.03 -14.22
N ALA A 28 20.06 -29.98 -15.36
CA ALA A 28 19.79 -31.17 -16.17
C ALA A 28 20.59 -31.27 -17.49
N SER A 29 21.38 -30.25 -17.86
CA SER A 29 22.23 -30.31 -19.07
C SER A 29 23.67 -30.65 -18.70
N GLY A 30 23.99 -31.95 -18.78
CA GLY A 30 25.33 -32.52 -18.56
C GLY A 30 26.38 -32.08 -19.58
N CYS A 31 26.73 -30.80 -19.58
CA CYS A 31 27.89 -30.26 -20.29
C CYS A 31 28.84 -29.63 -19.28
N GLY A 32 29.96 -30.32 -19.03
CA GLY A 32 31.01 -29.92 -18.09
C GLY A 32 31.73 -28.64 -18.50
N ARG A 33 31.12 -27.49 -18.20
CA ARG A 33 31.81 -26.20 -18.14
C ARG A 33 32.19 -25.90 -16.70
N THR A 34 33.48 -25.77 -16.45
CA THR A 34 34.03 -25.24 -15.20
C THR A 34 33.52 -23.82 -15.01
N ILE A 35 32.59 -23.62 -14.07
CA ILE A 35 32.13 -22.29 -13.66
C ILE A 35 33.11 -21.81 -12.59
N SER A 36 33.99 -20.87 -12.96
CA SER A 36 34.80 -20.14 -11.99
C SER A 36 33.91 -19.12 -11.28
N ILE A 37 33.45 -19.45 -10.08
CA ILE A 37 32.74 -18.52 -9.20
C ILE A 37 33.79 -17.63 -8.53
N ALA A 38 33.96 -16.41 -9.03
CA ALA A 38 34.71 -15.38 -8.31
C ALA A 38 33.88 -14.93 -7.11
N VAL A 39 34.23 -15.43 -5.91
CA VAL A 39 33.66 -14.94 -4.65
C VAL A 39 34.27 -13.58 -4.37
N ALA A 40 33.59 -12.51 -4.79
CA ALA A 40 33.93 -11.16 -4.37
C ALA A 40 33.64 -11.06 -2.86
N THR A 41 34.69 -11.12 -2.05
CA THR A 41 34.61 -10.85 -0.62
C THR A 41 34.49 -9.34 -0.43
N SER A 42 33.25 -8.84 -0.43
CA SER A 42 32.98 -7.46 -0.04
C SER A 42 33.51 -7.23 1.37
N PRO A 43 34.21 -6.11 1.63
CA PRO A 43 34.68 -5.79 2.98
C PRO A 43 33.50 -5.74 3.93
N VAL A 44 33.63 -6.42 5.08
CA VAL A 44 32.68 -6.32 6.18
C VAL A 44 32.74 -4.88 6.69
N VAL A 45 31.79 -4.06 6.26
CA VAL A 45 31.58 -2.74 6.83
C VAL A 45 31.04 -2.98 8.24
N VAL A 46 31.90 -2.85 9.24
CA VAL A 46 31.51 -2.85 10.65
C VAL A 46 30.67 -1.59 10.86
N SER A 47 29.35 -1.74 10.89
CA SER A 47 28.44 -0.66 11.22
C SER A 47 28.68 -0.26 12.68
N THR A 48 29.09 0.99 12.88
CA THR A 48 29.07 1.61 14.21
C THR A 48 27.65 1.49 14.79
N PRO A 49 27.48 1.22 16.09
CA PRO A 49 26.15 1.13 16.70
C PRO A 49 25.39 2.42 16.41
N SER A 50 24.32 2.32 15.62
CA SER A 50 23.47 3.49 15.39
C SER A 50 22.85 3.89 16.72
N THR A 51 22.94 5.18 17.06
CA THR A 51 22.17 5.78 18.14
C THR A 51 20.72 5.26 18.08
N PRO A 52 20.10 4.86 19.20
CA PRO A 52 18.72 4.37 19.19
C PRO A 52 17.84 5.35 18.41
N ARG A 53 17.11 4.86 17.40
CA ARG A 53 16.20 5.71 16.62
C ARG A 53 15.04 6.09 17.53
N VAL A 54 14.98 7.37 17.88
CA VAL A 54 13.90 7.91 18.72
C VAL A 54 12.67 8.07 17.84
N ILE A 55 11.63 7.29 18.11
CA ILE A 55 10.29 7.50 17.56
C ILE A 55 9.71 8.72 18.26
N SER A 56 9.17 9.68 17.52
CA SER A 56 8.63 10.91 18.13
C SER A 56 7.12 11.04 18.04
N VAL A 57 6.46 10.28 17.16
CA VAL A 57 5.01 10.23 17.06
C VAL A 57 4.58 8.94 16.38
N VAL A 58 3.41 8.44 16.75
CA VAL A 58 2.77 7.26 16.17
C VAL A 58 1.45 7.65 15.51
N GLN A 59 1.17 7.11 14.33
CA GLN A 59 -0.18 7.13 13.77
C GLN A 59 -0.61 5.69 13.42
N ASN A 60 -1.75 5.28 13.95
CA ASN A 60 -2.29 3.94 13.78
C ASN A 60 -3.41 3.95 12.75
N PHE A 61 -3.35 3.07 11.77
CA PHE A 61 -4.36 2.93 10.71
C PHE A 61 -4.89 1.50 10.68
N GLY A 62 -6.20 1.37 10.46
CA GLY A 62 -6.78 0.05 10.30
C GLY A 62 -8.29 0.02 10.41
N ASP A 63 -8.79 -1.19 10.58
CA ASP A 63 -10.21 -1.49 10.70
C ASP A 63 -10.67 -1.63 12.16
N SER A 64 -11.70 -2.44 12.38
CA SER A 64 -12.31 -2.68 13.68
C SER A 64 -11.34 -3.28 14.71
N ILE A 65 -10.35 -4.08 14.30
CA ILE A 65 -9.36 -4.63 15.23
C ILE A 65 -8.43 -3.52 15.75
N THR A 66 -8.05 -2.57 14.91
CA THR A 66 -7.21 -1.42 15.32
C THR A 66 -7.96 -0.46 16.24
N CYS A 67 -9.29 -0.37 16.13
CA CYS A 67 -10.09 0.46 17.03
C CYS A 67 -10.26 -0.10 18.43
N GLY A 68 -10.01 -1.40 18.62
CA GLY A 68 -10.36 -2.10 19.84
C GLY A 68 -11.86 -2.38 19.89
N TYR A 69 -12.22 -3.61 20.26
CA TYR A 69 -13.61 -3.94 20.51
C TYR A 69 -14.00 -3.52 21.92
N VAL A 70 -14.86 -2.50 22.03
CA VAL A 70 -15.64 -2.25 23.25
C VAL A 70 -17.12 -2.48 22.90
N SER A 71 -17.68 -3.55 23.44
CA SER A 71 -19.11 -3.81 23.42
C SER A 71 -19.84 -2.78 24.29
N SER A 72 -20.02 -1.56 23.81
CA SER A 72 -20.99 -0.64 24.40
C SER A 72 -21.93 -0.12 23.32
N PRO A 73 -23.24 -0.41 23.40
CA PRO A 73 -24.25 0.10 22.47
C PRO A 73 -24.70 1.55 22.75
N ALA A 74 -24.05 2.28 23.65
CA ALA A 74 -24.24 3.72 23.75
C ALA A 74 -23.32 4.37 22.71
N ASP A 75 -23.70 4.75 21.49
CA ASP A 75 -24.75 5.72 21.14
C ASP A 75 -25.26 5.51 19.70
N GLY A 76 -25.30 4.26 19.22
CA GLY A 76 -25.79 3.91 17.88
C GLY A 76 -24.98 4.46 16.68
N THR A 77 -23.85 5.13 16.90
CA THR A 77 -23.04 5.74 15.82
C THR A 77 -21.53 5.79 16.10
N GLY A 78 -20.91 4.68 16.51
CA GLY A 78 -19.45 4.57 16.39
C GLY A 78 -18.79 3.69 17.42
N TYR A 79 -17.89 2.84 16.93
CA TYR A 79 -16.91 2.15 17.76
C TYR A 79 -16.02 3.23 18.40
N ILE A 80 -16.16 3.39 19.72
CA ILE A 80 -15.34 4.32 20.50
C ILE A 80 -13.94 3.73 20.55
N TYR A 81 -12.93 4.52 20.18
CA TYR A 81 -11.53 4.22 20.46
C TYR A 81 -11.42 3.89 21.95
N SER A 82 -11.24 2.61 22.26
CA SER A 82 -10.83 2.23 23.59
C SER A 82 -9.30 2.32 23.62
N ASN A 83 -8.76 2.95 24.66
CA ASN A 83 -7.35 2.80 25.00
C ASN A 83 -6.97 1.32 25.27
N GLU A 84 -7.96 0.41 25.25
CA GLU A 84 -7.84 -1.04 25.44
C GLU A 84 -7.60 -1.81 24.13
N GLY A 85 -7.77 -1.19 22.96
CA GLY A 85 -7.36 -1.79 21.68
C GLY A 85 -5.84 -1.96 21.60
N TYR A 86 -5.35 -2.89 20.75
CA TYR A 86 -3.92 -3.19 20.66
C TYR A 86 -3.07 -1.95 20.36
N ALA A 87 -3.60 -1.03 19.54
CA ALA A 87 -2.93 0.21 19.18
C ALA A 87 -2.74 1.10 20.41
N GLY A 88 -3.78 1.31 21.24
CA GLY A 88 -3.67 2.09 22.48
C GLY A 88 -2.71 1.47 23.51
N LEU A 89 -2.69 0.14 23.61
CA LEU A 89 -1.75 -0.58 24.46
C LEU A 89 -0.30 -0.43 23.96
N PHE A 90 -0.08 -0.51 22.64
CA PHE A 90 1.23 -0.30 22.02
C PHE A 90 1.69 1.17 22.13
N ASP A 91 0.79 2.13 21.94
CA ASP A 91 1.05 3.56 22.13
C ASP A 91 1.50 3.84 23.58
N THR A 92 0.86 3.19 24.55
CA THR A 92 1.24 3.28 25.98
C THR A 92 2.63 2.73 26.23
N PHE A 93 3.01 1.61 25.59
CA PHE A 93 4.36 1.05 25.67
C PHE A 93 5.42 2.02 25.11
N LEU A 94 5.14 2.65 23.97
CA LEU A 94 6.07 3.59 23.34
C LEU A 94 6.22 4.90 24.13
N ALA A 95 5.19 5.30 24.88
CA ALA A 95 5.16 6.54 25.67
C ALA A 95 5.48 7.81 24.84
N VAL A 96 4.98 7.85 23.59
CA VAL A 96 5.08 8.98 22.68
C VAL A 96 3.70 9.46 22.24
N PRO A 97 3.55 10.70 21.73
CA PRO A 97 2.29 11.15 21.15
C PRO A 97 1.80 10.17 20.07
N ALA A 98 0.53 9.78 20.15
CA ALA A 98 -0.08 8.86 19.21
C ALA A 98 -1.46 9.36 18.74
N THR A 99 -1.80 9.06 17.49
CA THR A 99 -3.14 9.27 16.94
C THR A 99 -3.65 7.97 16.35
N ASN A 100 -4.78 7.46 16.83
CA ASN A 100 -5.47 6.36 16.15
C ASN A 100 -6.46 6.89 15.12
N LEU A 101 -6.27 6.50 13.87
CA LEU A 101 -7.07 6.85 12.70
C LEU A 101 -7.76 5.60 12.12
N CYS A 102 -8.00 4.59 12.96
CA CYS A 102 -8.82 3.46 12.62
C CYS A 102 -10.28 3.86 12.47
N ARG A 103 -11.04 3.00 11.78
CA ARG A 103 -12.50 3.02 11.86
C ARG A 103 -13.06 1.64 11.65
N SER A 104 -14.06 1.27 12.44
CA SER A 104 -14.77 0.02 12.21
C SER A 104 -15.48 0.02 10.88
N GLU A 105 -15.66 -1.17 10.31
CA GLU A 105 -16.20 -1.41 8.95
C GLU A 105 -15.35 -0.87 7.80
N ASP A 106 -14.32 -0.07 8.07
CA ASP A 106 -13.43 0.39 7.01
C ASP A 106 -12.72 -0.79 6.35
N GLN A 107 -12.62 -0.68 5.04
CA GLN A 107 -11.81 -1.52 4.16
C GLN A 107 -10.58 -0.74 3.71
N ALA A 108 -9.60 -1.40 3.07
CA ALA A 108 -8.38 -0.73 2.59
C ALA A 108 -8.68 0.48 1.68
N ALA A 109 -9.75 0.40 0.89
CA ALA A 109 -10.21 1.49 0.05
C ALA A 109 -10.70 2.72 0.85
N ASP A 110 -11.40 2.51 1.97
CA ASP A 110 -11.80 3.58 2.89
C ASP A 110 -10.58 4.18 3.58
N MET A 111 -9.71 3.32 4.12
CA MET A 111 -8.48 3.70 4.82
C MET A 111 -7.61 4.63 3.99
N SER A 112 -7.34 4.24 2.74
CA SER A 112 -6.50 5.00 1.81
C SER A 112 -7.07 6.40 1.57
N ARG A 113 -8.36 6.48 1.22
CA ARG A 113 -9.00 7.73 0.80
C ARG A 113 -9.33 8.67 1.95
N VAL A 114 -9.89 8.15 3.05
CA VAL A 114 -10.50 8.95 4.11
C VAL A 114 -9.51 9.25 5.23
N TRP A 115 -8.55 8.34 5.48
CA TRP A 115 -7.69 8.42 6.66
C TRP A 115 -6.24 8.70 6.32
N VAL A 116 -5.63 7.91 5.45
CA VAL A 116 -4.19 8.02 5.15
C VAL A 116 -3.89 9.33 4.43
N TYR A 117 -4.51 9.57 3.26
CA TYR A 117 -4.17 10.72 2.44
C TYR A 117 -4.50 12.07 3.10
N PRO A 118 -5.67 12.26 3.76
CA PRO A 118 -6.00 13.54 4.39
C PRO A 118 -5.24 13.85 5.69
N ASN A 119 -4.78 12.82 6.44
CA ASN A 119 -4.31 13.01 7.82
C ASN A 119 -2.82 12.65 8.04
N ALA A 120 -2.20 11.95 7.10
CA ALA A 120 -0.83 11.48 7.23
C ALA A 120 0.09 12.22 6.26
N VAL A 121 0.41 13.48 6.50
CA VAL A 121 1.53 14.10 5.78
C VAL A 121 2.77 13.82 6.61
N PRO A 122 3.72 12.97 6.15
CA PRO A 122 4.90 12.74 6.94
C PRO A 122 5.59 14.08 7.23
N ALA A 123 6.02 14.32 8.47
CA ALA A 123 6.74 15.54 8.81
C ALA A 123 8.23 15.25 8.66
N ALA A 124 8.94 16.11 7.93
CA ALA A 124 10.38 15.95 7.74
C ALA A 124 11.10 15.91 9.09
N GLY A 125 11.87 14.84 9.34
CA GLY A 125 12.66 14.67 10.56
C GLY A 125 11.89 14.24 11.80
N ALA A 126 10.58 13.95 11.71
CA ALA A 126 9.75 13.61 12.87
C ALA A 126 9.73 12.12 13.25
N SER A 127 10.72 11.32 12.80
CA SER A 127 10.87 9.88 13.11
C SER A 127 9.53 9.16 13.32
N GLN A 128 8.66 9.25 12.31
CA GLN A 128 7.27 8.82 12.45
C GLN A 128 7.16 7.31 12.37
N LEU A 129 6.40 6.73 13.30
CA LEU A 129 5.99 5.34 13.22
C LEU A 129 4.54 5.27 12.76
N TYR A 130 4.30 4.45 11.73
CA TYR A 130 2.97 4.10 11.26
C TYR A 130 2.69 2.65 11.58
N THR A 131 1.54 2.35 12.18
CA THR A 131 1.04 0.97 12.22
C THR A 131 -0.13 0.83 11.25
N VAL A 132 -0.18 -0.29 10.53
CA VAL A 132 -1.24 -0.58 9.56
C VAL A 132 -1.70 -2.02 9.79
N MET A 133 -2.95 -2.19 10.23
CA MET A 133 -3.64 -3.48 10.26
C MET A 133 -5.00 -3.32 9.60
N ILE A 134 -5.10 -3.76 8.35
CA ILE A 134 -6.28 -3.58 7.51
C ILE A 134 -6.50 -4.83 6.66
N GLY A 135 -7.75 -5.19 6.45
CA GLY A 135 -8.14 -6.29 5.57
C GLY A 135 -8.99 -7.35 6.25
N THR A 136 -9.22 -7.26 7.57
CA THR A 136 -10.15 -8.14 8.27
C THR A 136 -11.56 -7.97 7.70
N ASN A 137 -11.99 -6.71 7.57
CA ASN A 137 -13.28 -6.38 6.98
C ASN A 137 -13.36 -6.71 5.49
N ASP A 138 -12.26 -6.51 4.74
CA ASP A 138 -12.17 -6.93 3.34
C ASP A 138 -12.37 -8.44 3.22
N ALA A 139 -11.55 -9.24 3.90
CA ALA A 139 -11.65 -10.70 3.85
C ALA A 139 -13.04 -11.21 4.26
N ASN A 140 -13.67 -10.58 5.26
CA ASN A 140 -15.01 -10.95 5.73
C ASN A 140 -16.13 -10.54 4.77
N SER A 141 -16.08 -9.33 4.21
CA SER A 141 -17.17 -8.82 3.35
C SER A 141 -17.10 -9.36 1.93
N CYS A 142 -15.89 -9.50 1.38
CA CYS A 142 -15.68 -9.72 -0.03
C CYS A 142 -14.92 -11.03 -0.33
N GLY A 143 -14.51 -11.76 0.71
CA GLY A 143 -13.91 -13.08 0.58
C GLY A 143 -12.63 -13.06 -0.24
N GLY A 144 -12.36 -14.18 -0.93
CA GLY A 144 -11.21 -14.35 -1.82
C GLY A 144 -11.46 -13.97 -3.28
N ALA A 145 -12.48 -13.16 -3.58
CA ALA A 145 -12.77 -12.76 -4.96
C ALA A 145 -11.60 -11.94 -5.52
N SER A 146 -11.13 -12.30 -6.72
CA SER A 146 -9.89 -11.75 -7.29
C SER A 146 -9.93 -10.24 -7.49
N GLY A 147 -11.08 -9.69 -7.91
CA GLY A 147 -11.27 -8.24 -8.06
C GLY A 147 -11.16 -7.50 -6.72
N CYS A 148 -11.71 -8.06 -5.65
CA CYS A 148 -11.63 -7.43 -4.33
C CYS A 148 -10.23 -7.44 -3.76
N MET A 149 -9.56 -8.60 -3.82
CA MET A 149 -8.17 -8.71 -3.39
C MET A 149 -7.27 -7.74 -4.18
N GLN A 150 -7.53 -7.54 -5.48
CA GLN A 150 -6.81 -6.55 -6.27
C GLN A 150 -7.10 -5.12 -5.81
N ASN A 151 -8.36 -4.75 -5.58
CA ASN A 151 -8.73 -3.43 -5.08
C ASN A 151 -8.11 -3.15 -3.70
N TRP A 152 -8.17 -4.13 -2.78
CA TRP A 152 -7.55 -4.07 -1.47
C TRP A 152 -6.03 -3.87 -1.59
N ALA A 153 -5.36 -4.67 -2.41
CA ALA A 153 -3.91 -4.60 -2.59
C ALA A 153 -3.47 -3.26 -3.17
N GLN A 154 -4.16 -2.76 -4.20
CA GLN A 154 -3.84 -1.48 -4.83
C GLN A 154 -4.04 -0.29 -3.87
N ALA A 155 -5.13 -0.31 -3.07
CA ALA A 155 -5.38 0.71 -2.07
C ALA A 155 -4.36 0.67 -0.91
N LEU A 156 -3.98 -0.54 -0.49
CA LEU A 156 -2.95 -0.75 0.51
C LEU A 156 -1.57 -0.30 0.01
N GLU A 157 -1.16 -0.70 -1.20
CA GLU A 157 0.09 -0.27 -1.83
C GLU A 157 0.18 1.26 -1.90
N ALA A 158 -0.90 1.94 -2.33
CA ALA A 158 -0.98 3.40 -2.36
C ALA A 158 -0.78 4.05 -0.98
N SER A 159 -1.34 3.43 0.06
CA SER A 159 -1.19 3.89 1.44
C SER A 159 0.23 3.69 1.96
N LEU A 160 0.81 2.51 1.73
CA LEU A 160 2.17 2.17 2.20
C LEU A 160 3.24 3.02 1.52
N ALA A 161 3.11 3.28 0.21
CA ALA A 161 4.03 4.15 -0.49
C ALA A 161 3.94 5.60 0.03
N TRP A 162 2.73 6.09 0.30
CA TRP A 162 2.52 7.42 0.88
C TRP A 162 3.08 7.54 2.30
N LEU A 163 2.88 6.55 3.15
CA LEU A 163 3.38 6.55 4.54
C LEU A 163 4.91 6.34 4.60
N GLY A 164 5.44 5.46 3.75
CA GLY A 164 6.85 5.03 3.81
C GLY A 164 7.84 5.96 3.10
N LEU A 165 7.39 6.81 2.18
CA LEU A 165 8.25 7.82 1.55
C LEU A 165 8.34 9.08 2.43
N PRO A 166 9.54 9.66 2.64
CA PRO A 166 9.67 11.00 3.19
C PRO A 166 9.02 12.07 2.30
N PRO A 167 8.68 13.25 2.84
CA PRO A 167 8.05 14.32 2.05
C PRO A 167 8.90 14.83 0.89
N GLY A 168 10.22 14.89 1.08
CA GLY A 168 11.16 15.36 0.04
C GLY A 168 11.25 14.45 -1.18
N ASP A 169 10.74 13.22 -1.06
CA ASP A 169 10.75 12.21 -2.12
C ASP A 169 9.38 12.09 -2.82
N LYS A 170 8.47 13.02 -2.54
CA LYS A 170 7.13 13.13 -3.16
C LYS A 170 6.98 14.47 -3.87
N ALA A 171 6.65 14.42 -5.15
CA ALA A 171 6.19 15.57 -5.91
C ALA A 171 4.65 15.58 -5.91
N LEU A 172 4.05 16.56 -5.24
CA LEU A 172 2.59 16.71 -5.17
C LEU A 172 2.04 17.28 -6.48
N ALA A 173 0.86 16.80 -6.91
CA ALA A 173 0.23 17.26 -8.14
C ALA A 173 -0.09 18.75 -8.11
N SER A 174 -0.50 19.30 -6.95
CA SER A 174 -0.74 20.73 -6.77
C SER A 174 0.49 21.63 -7.02
N SER A 175 1.69 21.05 -7.02
CA SER A 175 2.96 21.75 -7.28
C SER A 175 3.58 21.41 -8.65
N ALA A 176 2.95 20.53 -9.42
CA ALA A 176 3.46 20.06 -10.69
C ALA A 176 3.23 21.08 -11.82
N THR A 177 4.01 20.97 -12.90
CA THR A 177 3.80 21.80 -14.09
C THR A 177 2.68 21.21 -14.93
N THR A 178 1.70 22.04 -15.33
CA THR A 178 0.51 21.59 -16.06
C THR A 178 0.32 22.27 -17.41
N THR A 179 -0.27 21.56 -18.37
CA THR A 179 -0.92 22.12 -19.57
C THR A 179 -2.40 21.74 -19.59
N GLY A 180 -3.25 22.58 -20.17
CA GLY A 180 -4.70 22.43 -20.10
C GLY A 180 -5.26 22.86 -18.74
N LYS A 181 -6.56 22.69 -18.54
CA LYS A 181 -7.22 23.06 -17.28
C LYS A 181 -7.09 21.93 -16.26
N TRP A 182 -6.57 22.27 -15.08
CA TRP A 182 -6.55 21.40 -13.91
C TRP A 182 -7.19 22.10 -12.71
N THR A 183 -7.93 21.35 -11.90
CA THR A 183 -8.57 21.84 -10.68
C THR A 183 -8.08 21.04 -9.49
N ALA A 184 -7.96 21.68 -8.33
CA ALA A 184 -7.57 21.00 -7.10
C ALA A 184 -8.53 19.83 -6.77
N ASP A 185 -7.97 18.73 -6.26
CA ASP A 185 -8.71 17.55 -5.84
C ASP A 185 -8.10 16.96 -4.57
N LEU A 186 -8.93 16.55 -3.60
CA LEU A 186 -8.50 16.01 -2.30
C LEU A 186 -7.38 16.82 -1.60
N GLY A 187 -7.38 18.15 -1.75
CA GLY A 187 -6.45 19.08 -1.07
C GLY A 187 -5.06 19.23 -1.71
N PHE A 188 -4.47 18.17 -2.27
CA PHE A 188 -3.13 18.20 -2.90
C PHE A 188 -3.05 17.52 -4.26
N GLY A 189 -4.11 16.83 -4.67
CA GLY A 189 -4.25 16.29 -6.01
C GLY A 189 -4.71 17.34 -7.02
N MET A 190 -4.64 16.97 -8.29
CA MET A 190 -5.15 17.75 -9.41
C MET A 190 -5.99 16.84 -10.30
N ALA A 191 -7.15 17.34 -10.71
CA ALA A 191 -8.06 16.66 -11.62
C ALA A 191 -8.29 17.46 -12.90
N THR A 192 -8.63 16.76 -13.98
CA THR A 192 -8.96 17.34 -15.28
C THR A 192 -10.00 16.51 -16.03
N SER A 193 -10.66 17.13 -16.98
CA SER A 193 -11.47 16.46 -18.02
C SER A 193 -11.15 16.97 -19.43
N ASP A 194 -10.09 17.79 -19.56
CA ASP A 194 -9.63 18.30 -20.84
C ASP A 194 -8.88 17.17 -21.59
N ALA A 195 -9.06 17.12 -22.91
CA ALA A 195 -8.24 16.25 -23.76
C ALA A 195 -6.81 16.78 -23.86
N ALA A 196 -5.83 15.87 -23.91
CA ALA A 196 -4.42 16.21 -24.05
C ALA A 196 -3.88 17.18 -22.98
N ALA A 197 -4.59 17.32 -21.86
CA ALA A 197 -4.07 17.99 -20.68
C ALA A 197 -2.93 17.16 -20.12
N SER A 198 -1.85 17.83 -19.70
CA SER A 198 -0.70 17.15 -19.13
C SER A 198 -0.34 17.70 -17.78
N ILE A 199 0.23 16.84 -16.94
CA ILE A 199 0.83 17.19 -15.66
C ILE A 199 2.18 16.50 -15.55
N THR A 200 3.21 17.28 -15.19
CA THR A 200 4.60 16.84 -15.20
C THR A 200 5.25 17.04 -13.84
N PHE A 201 5.81 15.95 -13.33
CA PHE A 201 6.54 15.87 -12.08
C PHE A 201 8.04 15.76 -12.34
N LYS A 202 8.85 16.25 -11.39
CA LYS A 202 10.27 15.94 -11.30
C LYS A 202 10.45 14.98 -10.14
N VAL A 203 10.84 13.75 -10.44
CA VAL A 203 11.05 12.68 -9.45
C VAL A 203 12.54 12.37 -9.40
N ASN A 204 13.14 12.45 -8.22
CA ASN A 204 14.55 12.13 -8.04
C ASN A 204 14.68 10.70 -7.49
N GLN A 205 15.60 9.91 -8.04
CA GLN A 205 16.08 8.68 -7.42
C GLN A 205 17.61 8.76 -7.28
N ALA A 206 18.13 8.75 -6.04
CA ALA A 206 19.57 8.79 -5.84
C ALA A 206 20.23 7.39 -5.97
N VAL A 207 19.43 6.31 -5.92
CA VAL A 207 19.86 4.93 -6.13
C VAL A 207 19.27 4.43 -7.44
N ALA A 208 20.09 3.82 -8.30
CA ALA A 208 19.62 3.25 -9.56
C ALA A 208 18.75 2.02 -9.31
N GLY A 209 17.80 1.77 -10.22
CA GLY A 209 16.93 0.61 -10.22
C GLY A 209 15.69 0.75 -9.34
N ARG A 210 15.39 1.93 -8.80
CA ARG A 210 14.17 2.16 -8.03
C ARG A 210 12.94 2.26 -8.91
N ARG A 211 11.78 2.10 -8.28
CA ARG A 211 10.49 2.29 -8.91
C ARG A 211 9.95 3.71 -8.68
N LEU A 212 9.35 4.24 -9.74
CA LEU A 212 8.36 5.30 -9.69
C LEU A 212 7.11 4.79 -8.97
N TYR A 213 6.52 5.66 -8.19
CA TYR A 213 5.21 5.54 -7.57
C TYR A 213 4.34 6.70 -8.08
N VAL A 214 3.16 6.42 -8.63
CA VAL A 214 2.18 7.44 -9.04
C VAL A 214 0.83 7.09 -8.41
N ALA A 215 0.34 7.95 -7.51
CA ALA A 215 -0.96 7.76 -6.88
C ALA A 215 -2.04 8.55 -7.60
N TYR A 216 -3.17 7.89 -7.86
CA TYR A 216 -4.27 8.47 -8.62
C TYR A 216 -5.62 7.92 -8.13
N ARG A 217 -6.70 8.67 -8.37
CA ARG A 217 -8.04 8.25 -7.94
C ARG A 217 -8.66 7.29 -8.94
N VAL A 218 -9.32 6.27 -8.41
CA VAL A 218 -10.05 5.27 -9.18
C VAL A 218 -11.46 5.14 -8.62
N PHE A 219 -12.43 5.03 -9.51
CA PHE A 219 -13.85 5.02 -9.22
C PHE A 219 -14.50 3.72 -9.65
N ASP A 220 -15.63 3.42 -9.04
CA ASP A 220 -16.56 2.43 -9.53
C ASP A 220 -17.18 2.80 -10.87
N ALA A 221 -17.64 1.77 -11.56
CA ALA A 221 -18.36 1.94 -12.80
C ALA A 221 -19.59 2.84 -12.63
N GLY A 222 -19.74 3.81 -13.52
CA GLY A 222 -20.88 4.74 -13.54
C GLY A 222 -20.79 5.90 -12.55
N GLN A 223 -19.76 5.97 -11.70
CA GLN A 223 -19.59 7.11 -10.77
C GLN A 223 -19.08 8.37 -11.47
N VAL A 224 -18.23 8.19 -12.49
CA VAL A 224 -17.67 9.26 -13.33
C VAL A 224 -17.60 8.79 -14.79
N THR A 225 -17.52 9.74 -15.72
CA THR A 225 -17.08 9.41 -17.09
C THR A 225 -15.61 9.00 -17.03
N PRO A 226 -15.24 7.76 -17.42
CA PRO A 226 -13.87 7.28 -17.25
C PRO A 226 -12.88 8.09 -18.08
N GLY A 227 -11.76 8.42 -17.46
CA GLY A 227 -10.62 9.09 -18.07
C GLY A 227 -9.40 8.19 -18.03
N ASN A 228 -8.52 8.36 -19.03
CA ASN A 228 -7.25 7.65 -19.09
C ASN A 228 -6.12 8.68 -19.23
N ALA A 229 -4.97 8.38 -18.64
CA ALA A 229 -3.76 9.16 -18.86
C ALA A 229 -2.59 8.25 -19.27
N ALA A 230 -1.93 8.58 -20.37
CA ALA A 230 -0.69 7.95 -20.77
C ALA A 230 0.44 8.43 -19.84
N LEU A 231 1.16 7.49 -19.24
CA LEU A 231 2.35 7.72 -18.43
C LEU A 231 3.60 7.64 -19.30
N THR A 232 4.40 8.70 -19.28
CA THR A 232 5.75 8.70 -19.84
C THR A 232 6.79 9.02 -18.77
N ILE A 233 7.96 8.40 -18.91
CA ILE A 233 9.14 8.64 -18.08
C ILE A 233 10.24 9.06 -19.04
N ASP A 234 10.78 10.27 -18.86
CA ASP A 234 11.79 10.86 -19.74
C ASP A 234 11.38 10.85 -21.23
N GLY A 235 10.09 11.07 -21.47
CA GLY A 235 9.50 11.05 -22.82
C GLY A 235 9.21 9.65 -23.37
N VAL A 236 9.56 8.57 -22.66
CA VAL A 236 9.30 7.19 -23.08
C VAL A 236 7.97 6.70 -22.53
N ALA A 237 7.08 6.24 -23.41
CA ALA A 237 5.80 5.65 -23.03
C ALA A 237 6.00 4.41 -22.16
N THR A 238 5.34 4.40 -20.99
CA THR A 238 5.53 3.39 -19.95
C THR A 238 4.24 2.63 -19.70
N ASP A 239 3.13 3.31 -19.40
CA ASP A 239 1.82 2.68 -19.16
C ASP A 239 0.66 3.65 -19.43
N THR A 240 -0.57 3.20 -19.19
CA THR A 240 -1.79 3.99 -19.20
C THR A 240 -2.55 3.79 -17.89
N LEU A 241 -2.80 4.87 -17.17
CA LEU A 241 -3.60 4.88 -15.95
C LEU A 241 -5.07 5.04 -16.31
N HIS A 242 -5.94 4.31 -15.60
CA HIS A 242 -7.38 4.29 -15.83
C HIS A 242 -8.14 4.68 -14.57
N THR A 243 -9.03 5.67 -14.63
CA THR A 243 -9.78 6.13 -13.44
C THR A 243 -10.96 5.25 -13.06
N GLN A 244 -11.11 4.09 -13.68
CA GLN A 244 -12.17 3.15 -13.37
C GLN A 244 -11.56 1.78 -13.04
N VAL A 245 -12.09 1.11 -12.01
CA VAL A 245 -11.67 -0.26 -11.69
C VAL A 245 -11.90 -1.19 -12.88
N ALA A 246 -10.96 -2.11 -13.09
CA ALA A 246 -11.13 -3.16 -14.09
C ALA A 246 -12.32 -4.07 -13.72
N THR A 247 -12.90 -4.73 -14.72
CA THR A 247 -14.01 -5.67 -14.51
C THR A 247 -13.62 -6.78 -13.53
N GLY A 248 -14.46 -7.04 -12.52
CA GLY A 248 -14.23 -8.14 -11.56
C GLY A 248 -14.79 -7.90 -10.17
N HIS A 249 -14.75 -6.67 -9.65
CA HIS A 249 -15.52 -6.23 -8.48
C HIS A 249 -15.51 -4.70 -8.33
N ALA A 250 -16.60 -4.15 -7.80
CA ALA A 250 -16.67 -2.74 -7.40
C ALA A 250 -15.83 -2.46 -6.14
N ILE A 251 -15.35 -1.24 -5.97
CA ILE A 251 -14.79 -0.69 -4.75
C ILE A 251 -15.84 -0.71 -3.64
N SER A 252 -17.09 -0.31 -3.95
CA SER A 252 -18.27 -0.26 -3.07
C SER A 252 -18.07 -0.94 -1.72
N THR A 253 -17.51 -0.19 -0.78
CA THR A 253 -17.12 -0.73 0.53
C THR A 253 -18.35 -0.90 1.43
N LEU A 254 -18.18 -1.56 2.58
CA LEU A 254 -19.21 -1.64 3.63
C LEU A 254 -19.73 -0.25 4.04
N ARG A 255 -18.94 0.80 3.85
CA ARG A 255 -19.29 2.17 4.18
C ARG A 255 -19.78 3.00 3.00
N GLY A 256 -20.01 2.36 1.86
CA GLY A 256 -20.53 2.99 0.66
C GLY A 256 -19.49 3.82 -0.11
N THR A 257 -18.20 3.64 0.15
CA THR A 257 -17.15 4.28 -0.63
C THR A 257 -17.10 3.67 -2.02
N THR A 258 -17.27 4.51 -3.06
CA THR A 258 -17.28 4.10 -4.47
C THR A 258 -16.05 4.57 -5.25
N ASP A 259 -15.05 5.13 -4.55
CA ASP A 259 -13.77 5.52 -5.13
C ASP A 259 -12.65 5.47 -4.09
N THR A 260 -11.42 5.26 -4.56
CA THR A 260 -10.24 5.17 -3.69
C THR A 260 -8.98 5.63 -4.43
N ILE A 261 -7.82 5.45 -3.80
CA ILE A 261 -6.52 5.77 -4.35
C ILE A 261 -5.80 4.48 -4.71
N PHE A 262 -5.41 4.34 -5.99
CA PHE A 262 -4.55 3.26 -6.46
C PHE A 262 -3.12 3.78 -6.71
N LEU A 263 -2.21 2.85 -6.91
CA LEU A 263 -0.80 3.11 -7.13
C LEU A 263 -0.31 2.46 -8.42
N GLU A 264 0.11 3.28 -9.38
CA GLU A 264 0.87 2.80 -10.53
C GLU A 264 2.36 2.79 -10.19
N THR A 265 3.10 1.77 -10.67
CA THR A 265 4.53 1.66 -10.42
C THR A 265 5.32 1.23 -11.65
N ALA A 266 6.43 1.92 -11.90
CA ALA A 266 7.27 1.66 -13.07
C ALA A 266 8.75 1.74 -12.73
N PRO A 267 9.64 0.99 -13.40
CA PRO A 267 11.08 1.12 -13.19
C PRO A 267 11.58 2.48 -13.70
N LEU A 268 12.42 3.18 -12.92
CA LEU A 268 13.05 4.45 -13.34
C LEU A 268 14.42 4.28 -14.02
N GLY A 269 15.08 3.13 -13.83
CA GLY A 269 16.38 2.88 -14.45
C GLY A 269 17.54 3.57 -13.71
N ALA A 270 18.31 4.41 -14.40
CA ALA A 270 19.53 5.02 -13.84
C ALA A 270 19.25 6.14 -12.82
N ALA A 271 20.07 6.24 -11.77
CA ALA A 271 19.94 7.30 -10.76
C ALA A 271 19.95 8.72 -11.39
N GLY A 272 19.16 9.62 -10.82
CA GLY A 272 19.02 11.01 -11.27
C GLY A 272 17.59 11.54 -11.15
N VAL A 273 17.39 12.72 -11.72
CA VAL A 273 16.08 13.36 -11.83
C VAL A 273 15.41 12.91 -13.12
N HIS A 274 14.22 12.32 -12.98
CA HIS A 274 13.36 11.89 -14.07
C HIS A 274 12.20 12.86 -14.28
N THR A 275 11.79 12.97 -15.53
CA THR A 275 10.59 13.72 -15.92
C THR A 275 9.44 12.74 -16.09
N VAL A 276 8.46 12.81 -15.20
CA VAL A 276 7.28 11.95 -15.23
C VAL A 276 6.11 12.77 -15.73
N THR A 277 5.53 12.39 -16.87
CA THR A 277 4.41 13.12 -17.46
C THR A 277 3.20 12.20 -17.62
N LEU A 278 2.05 12.69 -17.17
CA LEU A 278 0.75 12.08 -17.44
C LEU A 278 0.02 12.96 -18.45
N THR A 279 -0.47 12.37 -19.53
CA THR A 279 -1.23 13.07 -20.58
C THR A 279 -2.58 12.41 -20.81
N THR A 280 -3.67 13.15 -20.65
CA THR A 280 -5.03 12.62 -20.84
C THR A 280 -5.36 12.37 -22.30
N SER A 281 -6.03 11.25 -22.60
CA SER A 281 -6.23 10.81 -24.00
C SER A 281 -7.52 11.29 -24.66
N ALA A 282 -8.58 11.59 -23.90
CA ALA A 282 -9.91 11.88 -24.44
C ALA A 282 -10.59 13.04 -23.70
N ALA A 283 -11.34 13.86 -24.44
CA ALA A 283 -12.14 14.95 -23.87
C ALA A 283 -13.31 14.37 -23.06
N GLY A 284 -13.59 14.97 -21.90
CA GLY A 284 -14.76 14.66 -21.08
C GLY A 284 -14.59 13.50 -20.10
N GLY A 285 -13.47 12.76 -20.15
CA GLY A 285 -13.15 11.74 -19.15
C GLY A 285 -12.48 12.34 -17.91
N PHE A 286 -12.98 12.01 -16.72
CA PHE A 286 -12.40 12.49 -15.45
C PHE A 286 -11.08 11.75 -15.15
N PHE A 287 -10.00 12.51 -14.94
CA PHE A 287 -8.73 11.99 -14.45
C PHE A 287 -8.25 12.79 -13.25
N SER A 288 -7.78 12.10 -12.20
CA SER A 288 -7.23 12.74 -10.99
C SER A 288 -5.96 12.03 -10.53
N VAL A 289 -4.88 12.80 -10.37
CA VAL A 289 -3.59 12.35 -9.85
C VAL A 289 -3.24 13.14 -8.59
N LEU A 290 -2.61 12.48 -7.63
CA LEU A 290 -2.33 13.03 -6.31
C LEU A 290 -0.87 13.41 -6.17
N TRP A 291 0.03 12.49 -6.50
CA TRP A 291 1.47 12.70 -6.39
C TRP A 291 2.24 11.66 -7.22
N ALA A 292 3.51 11.97 -7.46
CA ALA A 292 4.50 11.03 -7.97
C ALA A 292 5.76 11.06 -7.11
N GLY A 293 6.46 9.94 -6.96
CA GLY A 293 7.65 9.86 -6.12
C GLY A 293 8.47 8.60 -6.34
N ALA A 294 9.63 8.53 -5.70
CA ALA A 294 10.50 7.36 -5.72
C ALA A 294 11.35 7.36 -4.46
N SER A 295 11.77 6.18 -4.00
CA SER A 295 12.73 6.12 -2.90
C SER A 295 14.09 6.62 -3.39
N THR A 296 14.71 7.51 -2.63
CA THR A 296 16.04 8.02 -2.95
C THR A 296 17.15 7.21 -2.29
N GLN A 297 16.85 6.38 -1.29
CA GLN A 297 17.84 5.68 -0.48
C GLN A 297 17.24 4.44 0.19
N ASN A 298 17.98 3.81 1.11
CA ASN A 298 17.43 2.78 2.00
C ASN A 298 17.04 3.44 3.32
N TYR A 299 15.75 3.68 3.54
CA TYR A 299 15.28 4.44 4.69
C TYR A 299 15.46 3.72 6.02
N ALA A 300 15.62 2.39 6.02
CA ALA A 300 15.93 1.63 7.22
C ALA A 300 17.29 2.03 7.83
N SER A 301 18.21 2.61 7.04
CA SER A 301 19.49 3.13 7.53
C SER A 301 19.50 4.64 7.80
N VAL A 302 18.41 5.36 7.53
CA VAL A 302 18.37 6.84 7.59
C VAL A 302 17.66 7.34 8.84
N SER A 303 18.35 8.06 9.72
CA SER A 303 17.74 8.65 10.91
C SER A 303 16.58 9.59 10.54
N GLY A 304 15.47 9.49 11.27
CA GLY A 304 14.29 10.33 11.03
C GLY A 304 13.42 9.93 9.85
N ALA A 305 13.76 8.87 9.10
CA ALA A 305 12.90 8.37 8.04
C ALA A 305 11.61 7.73 8.61
N PRO A 306 10.46 7.85 7.91
CA PRO A 306 9.23 7.19 8.33
C PRO A 306 9.41 5.67 8.37
N ARG A 307 8.84 5.03 9.38
CA ARG A 307 8.77 3.57 9.50
C ARG A 307 7.32 3.11 9.43
N VAL A 308 7.05 2.05 8.68
CA VAL A 308 5.73 1.43 8.60
C VAL A 308 5.79 0.01 9.17
N MET A 309 4.93 -0.29 10.13
CA MET A 309 4.68 -1.63 10.66
C MET A 309 3.38 -2.16 10.05
N LEU A 310 3.50 -3.11 9.13
CA LEU A 310 2.39 -3.71 8.41
C LEU A 310 2.02 -5.05 9.06
N ALA A 311 0.89 -5.09 9.76
CA ALA A 311 0.42 -6.29 10.42
C ALA A 311 -0.23 -7.25 9.45
N GLN A 312 -0.05 -8.54 9.71
CA GLN A 312 -0.88 -9.57 9.12
C GLN A 312 -2.33 -9.44 9.60
N ILE A 313 -3.27 -9.93 8.80
CA ILE A 313 -4.64 -10.14 9.27
C ILE A 313 -4.60 -11.31 10.25
N THR A 314 -5.28 -11.20 11.39
CA THR A 314 -5.35 -12.26 12.41
C THR A 314 -6.16 -13.45 11.90
N GLN A 315 -5.86 -14.65 12.38
CA GLN A 315 -6.75 -15.80 12.20
C GLN A 315 -8.10 -15.54 12.87
N THR A 316 -9.18 -16.14 12.36
CA THR A 316 -10.54 -16.02 12.93
C THR A 316 -11.05 -17.38 13.41
N PRO A 317 -11.95 -17.42 14.42
CA PRO A 317 -12.69 -18.63 14.81
C PRO A 317 -13.63 -19.17 13.71
N VAL A 318 -13.88 -18.39 12.65
CA VAL A 318 -14.71 -18.81 11.52
C VAL A 318 -13.81 -19.53 10.50
N ASP A 319 -13.66 -20.85 10.67
CA ASP A 319 -12.76 -21.68 9.87
C ASP A 319 -12.87 -21.46 8.35
N ALA A 320 -14.08 -21.21 7.85
CA ALA A 320 -14.33 -20.96 6.44
C ALA A 320 -13.65 -19.68 5.89
N LEU A 321 -13.34 -18.70 6.75
CA LEU A 321 -12.66 -17.46 6.36
C LEU A 321 -11.12 -17.59 6.37
N ASN A 322 -10.56 -18.53 7.12
CA ASN A 322 -9.11 -18.66 7.29
C ASN A 322 -8.35 -18.89 5.96
N PRO A 323 -8.85 -19.68 4.98
CA PRO A 323 -8.22 -19.76 3.66
C PRO A 323 -8.12 -18.41 2.94
N THR A 324 -9.14 -17.56 3.07
CA THR A 324 -9.12 -16.19 2.53
C THR A 324 -8.09 -15.35 3.27
N VAL A 325 -8.08 -15.36 4.61
CA VAL A 325 -7.10 -14.63 5.41
C VAL A 325 -5.66 -15.03 5.04
N ILE A 326 -5.39 -16.32 4.82
CA ILE A 326 -4.09 -16.81 4.35
C ILE A 326 -3.73 -16.20 2.98
N ALA A 327 -4.69 -16.12 2.05
CA ALA A 327 -4.45 -15.54 0.73
C ALA A 327 -4.11 -14.04 0.81
N TYR A 328 -4.80 -13.28 1.66
CA TYR A 328 -4.46 -11.88 1.92
C TYR A 328 -3.07 -11.75 2.57
N ASN A 329 -2.76 -12.56 3.58
CA ASN A 329 -1.45 -12.55 4.24
C ASN A 329 -0.29 -12.94 3.31
N ALA A 330 -0.54 -13.83 2.35
CA ALA A 330 0.44 -14.15 1.31
C ALA A 330 0.71 -12.93 0.40
N MET A 331 -0.33 -12.16 0.07
CA MET A 331 -0.20 -10.93 -0.71
C MET A 331 0.48 -9.80 0.09
N LEU A 332 0.15 -9.66 1.38
CA LEU A 332 0.86 -8.75 2.30
C LEU A 332 2.37 -9.01 2.31
N ALA A 333 2.78 -10.28 2.40
CA ALA A 333 4.19 -10.66 2.39
C ALA A 333 4.90 -10.25 1.08
N GLN A 334 4.21 -10.39 -0.06
CA GLN A 334 4.74 -9.95 -1.36
C GLN A 334 4.87 -8.42 -1.44
N ILE A 335 3.84 -7.69 -1.00
CA ILE A 335 3.83 -6.21 -0.95
C ILE A 335 4.98 -5.71 -0.06
N ALA A 336 5.11 -6.26 1.15
CA ALA A 336 6.17 -5.92 2.10
C ALA A 336 7.57 -6.19 1.52
N THR A 337 7.77 -7.36 0.89
CA THR A 337 9.04 -7.72 0.24
C THR A 337 9.38 -6.76 -0.89
N SER A 338 8.38 -6.38 -1.71
CA SER A 338 8.55 -5.42 -2.79
C SER A 338 9.02 -4.06 -2.25
N PHE A 339 8.29 -3.47 -1.29
CA PHE A 339 8.63 -2.14 -0.76
C PHE A 339 9.96 -2.10 0.00
N THR A 340 10.28 -3.14 0.78
CA THR A 340 11.58 -3.22 1.46
C THR A 340 12.73 -3.38 0.47
N GLY A 341 12.55 -4.15 -0.61
CA GLY A 341 13.50 -4.23 -1.73
C GLY A 341 13.72 -2.88 -2.42
N GLU A 342 12.66 -2.08 -2.52
CA GLU A 342 12.71 -0.69 -3.00
C GLU A 342 13.25 0.30 -1.96
N GLY A 343 13.68 -0.15 -0.77
CA GLY A 343 14.33 0.68 0.24
C GLY A 343 13.38 1.44 1.17
N LEU A 344 12.08 1.17 1.14
CA LEU A 344 11.15 1.67 2.15
C LEU A 344 11.42 0.99 3.50
N TYR A 345 11.27 1.75 4.59
CA TYR A 345 11.43 1.20 5.93
C TYR A 345 10.11 0.57 6.40
N LEU A 346 9.86 -0.64 5.93
CA LEU A 346 8.68 -1.42 6.27
C LEU A 346 9.06 -2.67 7.07
N THR A 347 8.30 -2.97 8.11
CA THR A 347 8.43 -4.19 8.91
C THR A 347 7.09 -4.92 8.93
N THR A 348 7.08 -6.22 8.63
CA THR A 348 5.89 -7.04 8.77
C THR A 348 5.71 -7.46 10.22
N VAL A 349 4.49 -7.36 10.76
CA VAL A 349 4.15 -7.76 12.14
C VAL A 349 3.36 -9.08 12.10
N PRO A 350 3.88 -10.19 12.67
CA PRO A 350 3.33 -11.54 12.48
C PRO A 350 2.14 -11.85 13.40
N THR A 351 1.01 -11.21 13.13
CA THR A 351 -0.22 -11.30 13.96
C THR A 351 -1.14 -12.47 13.62
N TYR A 352 -0.94 -13.18 12.50
CA TYR A 352 -1.87 -14.23 12.04
C TYR A 352 -2.14 -15.33 13.09
N GLY A 353 -1.08 -15.85 13.73
CA GLY A 353 -1.17 -16.90 14.75
C GLY A 353 -1.00 -16.42 16.19
N ALA A 354 -1.19 -15.11 16.44
CA ALA A 354 -0.91 -14.52 17.75
C ALA A 354 -1.98 -14.79 18.80
N LEU A 355 -3.18 -15.22 18.38
CA LEU A 355 -4.37 -15.35 19.20
C LEU A 355 -4.77 -16.82 19.38
N ASP A 356 -5.16 -17.17 20.59
CA ASP A 356 -5.97 -18.33 20.90
C ASP A 356 -7.43 -18.02 20.57
N LEU A 357 -7.93 -18.65 19.52
CA LEU A 357 -9.26 -18.38 18.97
C LEU A 357 -10.43 -18.65 19.94
N TYR A 358 -10.19 -19.40 21.02
CA TYR A 358 -11.23 -19.74 22.00
C TYR A 358 -11.23 -18.83 23.22
N THR A 359 -10.08 -18.24 23.57
CA THR A 359 -9.94 -17.45 24.81
C THR A 359 -9.61 -15.98 24.56
N ASP A 360 -9.10 -15.62 23.39
CA ASP A 360 -8.67 -14.26 23.06
C ASP A 360 -9.69 -13.48 22.21
N MET A 361 -10.82 -14.10 21.86
CA MET A 361 -11.83 -13.51 20.98
C MET A 361 -13.06 -13.07 21.78
N ALA A 362 -13.59 -11.88 21.49
CA ALA A 362 -14.84 -11.38 22.05
C ALA A 362 -16.05 -11.92 21.27
N ASP A 363 -15.88 -12.07 19.96
CA ASP A 363 -16.86 -12.65 19.04
C ASP A 363 -16.14 -13.47 17.95
N GLY A 364 -16.82 -13.78 16.84
CA GLY A 364 -16.23 -14.54 15.73
C GLY A 364 -15.16 -13.81 14.89
N LEU A 365 -14.87 -12.53 15.18
CA LEU A 365 -13.99 -11.68 14.37
C LEU A 365 -13.04 -10.82 15.21
N HIS A 366 -13.51 -10.29 16.34
CA HIS A 366 -12.82 -9.27 17.12
C HIS A 366 -12.13 -9.86 18.35
N PRO A 367 -10.87 -9.48 18.64
CA PRO A 367 -10.21 -9.85 19.88
C PRO A 367 -10.91 -9.24 21.11
N ASN A 368 -10.87 -9.94 22.24
CA ASN A 368 -11.19 -9.36 23.54
C ASN A 368 -9.97 -8.64 24.14
N ALA A 369 -10.08 -8.13 25.37
CA ALA A 369 -8.98 -7.41 26.03
C ALA A 369 -7.67 -8.23 26.12
N GLN A 370 -7.77 -9.54 26.38
CA GLN A 370 -6.62 -10.44 26.42
C GLN A 370 -5.98 -10.59 25.03
N GLY A 371 -6.79 -10.75 24.00
CA GLY A 371 -6.32 -10.81 22.61
C GLY A 371 -5.64 -9.52 22.16
N HIS A 372 -6.21 -8.35 22.45
CA HIS A 372 -5.58 -7.07 22.16
C HIS A 372 -4.25 -6.89 22.88
N ALA A 373 -4.13 -7.34 24.14
CA ALA A 373 -2.85 -7.32 24.85
C ALA A 373 -1.79 -8.20 24.18
N LYS A 374 -2.16 -9.38 23.68
CA LYS A 374 -1.24 -10.25 22.90
C LYS A 374 -0.81 -9.59 21.60
N LEU A 375 -1.75 -9.00 20.83
CA LEU A 375 -1.42 -8.28 19.60
C LEU A 375 -0.43 -7.14 19.88
N ALA A 376 -0.66 -6.34 20.93
CA ALA A 376 0.26 -5.27 21.32
C ALA A 376 1.68 -5.80 21.56
N LYS A 377 1.84 -6.94 22.25
CA LYS A 377 3.15 -7.60 22.44
C LYS A 377 3.82 -8.06 21.13
N VAL A 378 3.03 -8.47 20.13
CA VAL A 378 3.58 -8.78 18.80
C VAL A 378 4.13 -7.52 18.13
N PHE A 379 3.45 -6.37 18.26
CA PHE A 379 3.99 -5.09 17.78
C PHE A 379 5.24 -4.68 18.54
N GLU A 380 5.23 -4.74 19.88
CA GLU A 380 6.41 -4.43 20.71
C GLU A 380 7.64 -5.25 20.30
N SER A 381 7.47 -6.54 20.06
CA SER A 381 8.57 -7.44 19.65
C SER A 381 9.02 -7.26 18.19
N SER A 382 8.20 -6.61 17.36
CA SER A 382 8.51 -6.34 15.95
C SER A 382 9.13 -4.95 15.75
N LEU A 383 9.24 -4.14 16.80
CA LEU A 383 9.92 -2.85 16.79
C LEU A 383 11.44 -3.04 16.79
#